data_AF-A0A2V8N216-F1
#
_entry.id   AF-A0A2V8N216-F1
#
_cell.length_a   1.000
_cell.length_b   1.000
_cell.length_c   1.000
_cell.angle_alpha   90.00
_cell.angle_beta   90.00
_cell.angle_gamma   90.00
#
_symmetry.space_group_name_H-M   'P 1'
#
loop_
_entity.id
_entity.type
_entity.pdbx_description
1 polymer ?
#
loop_
_entity_poly.entity_id
_entity_poly.type
_entity_poly.pdbx_seq_one_letter_code
_entity_poly.pdbx_strand_id
1 'polypeptide(L)'
;MSRRKPPVRKVILEPVWTDRDRWVVRHGRLARAADHPPSVFKVIGEKLPWACFSAVNRHLKNQGLPRTGVYVAHDALGYPRYVGRGKIFPRLRSHKKVRPNELAYFSFYVVDAGHERDIETLLIRTAGPLLDFNNRKKRVAIEVGRLRDYPGPTLFYERHRRKGKRRIVSKAAS
;
A
#
# COMPACT_ATOMS: atom_id res chain seq x y z
N MET A 1 -35.78 12.02 -9.35
CA MET A 1 -35.43 11.32 -8.09
C MET A 1 -34.34 10.29 -8.38
N SER A 2 -33.13 10.47 -7.84
CA SER A 2 -32.03 9.49 -7.96
C SER A 2 -32.41 8.20 -7.20
N ARG A 3 -32.57 7.07 -7.90
CA ARG A 3 -32.71 5.75 -7.27
C ARG A 3 -31.45 5.50 -6.45
N ARG A 4 -31.58 5.43 -5.12
CA ARG A 4 -30.47 5.03 -4.23
C ARG A 4 -29.94 3.67 -4.70
N LYS A 5 -28.70 3.64 -5.18
CA LYS A 5 -28.03 2.40 -5.57
C LYS A 5 -27.96 1.47 -4.36
N PRO A 6 -28.27 0.17 -4.50
CA PRO A 6 -28.18 -0.77 -3.39
C PRO A 6 -26.76 -0.76 -2.82
N PRO A 7 -26.60 -0.69 -1.47
CA PRO A 7 -25.29 -0.70 -0.86
C PRO A 7 -24.57 -2.01 -1.15
N VAL A 8 -23.25 -1.93 -1.39
CA VAL A 8 -22.37 -3.10 -1.50
C VAL A 8 -22.48 -3.91 -0.21
N ARG A 9 -22.84 -5.20 -0.31
CA ARG A 9 -23.10 -6.05 0.86
C ARG A 9 -21.87 -6.90 1.20
N LYS A 10 -21.42 -6.82 2.45
CA LYS A 10 -20.37 -7.71 2.99
C LYS A 10 -20.95 -9.08 3.32
N VAL A 11 -20.36 -10.13 2.77
CA VAL A 11 -20.69 -11.53 3.06
C VAL A 11 -19.48 -12.18 3.70
N ILE A 12 -19.64 -12.66 4.93
CA ILE A 12 -18.61 -13.40 5.67
C ILE A 12 -18.77 -14.88 5.31
N LEU A 13 -17.67 -15.54 4.96
CA LEU A 13 -17.67 -16.96 4.59
C LEU A 13 -17.17 -17.84 5.73
N GLU A 14 -15.95 -17.57 6.22
CA GLU A 14 -15.31 -18.44 7.22
C GLU A 14 -14.27 -17.69 8.07
N PRO A 15 -14.00 -18.15 9.31
CA PRO A 15 -12.83 -17.71 10.07
C PRO A 15 -11.55 -18.34 9.49
N VAL A 16 -10.53 -17.53 9.26
CA VAL A 16 -9.20 -17.97 8.79
C VAL A 16 -8.24 -18.15 9.96
N TRP A 17 -8.38 -17.33 10.99
CA TRP A 17 -7.55 -17.37 12.18
C TRP A 17 -8.26 -16.69 13.34
N THR A 18 -8.05 -17.19 14.56
CA THR A 18 -8.50 -16.55 15.80
C THR A 18 -7.33 -16.46 16.76
N ASP A 19 -7.21 -15.32 17.42
CA ASP A 19 -6.48 -15.22 18.68
C ASP A 19 -7.38 -15.73 19.80
N ARG A 20 -6.79 -16.15 20.93
CA ARG A 20 -7.57 -16.69 22.07
C ARG A 20 -8.62 -15.70 22.58
N ASP A 21 -8.32 -14.39 22.58
CA ASP A 21 -9.24 -13.38 23.16
C ASP A 21 -9.38 -12.04 22.40
N ARG A 22 -8.54 -11.74 21.38
CA ARG A 22 -8.44 -10.36 20.84
C ARG A 22 -8.93 -10.16 19.41
N TRP A 23 -8.68 -11.11 18.52
CA TRP A 23 -8.86 -10.89 17.09
C TRP A 23 -9.37 -12.13 16.37
N VAL A 24 -10.33 -11.95 15.47
CA VAL A 24 -10.73 -12.97 14.49
C VAL A 24 -10.49 -12.42 13.10
N VAL A 25 -9.64 -13.10 12.33
CA VAL A 25 -9.43 -12.81 10.91
C VAL A 25 -10.41 -13.66 10.11
N ARG A 26 -11.30 -13.00 9.37
CA ARG A 26 -12.35 -13.65 8.59
C ARG A 26 -12.14 -13.47 7.09
N HIS A 27 -12.40 -14.51 6.33
CA HIS A 27 -12.51 -14.48 4.89
C HIS A 27 -13.96 -14.20 4.49
N GLY A 28 -14.14 -13.38 3.47
CA GLY A 28 -15.45 -12.98 2.97
C GLY A 28 -15.34 -12.31 1.61
N ARG A 29 -16.48 -11.91 1.06
CA ARG A 29 -16.57 -11.20 -0.22
C ARG A 29 -17.49 -9.99 -0.10
N LEU A 30 -17.27 -9.01 -0.97
CA LEU A 30 -18.20 -7.92 -1.20
C LEU A 30 -19.10 -8.31 -2.37
N ALA A 31 -20.39 -8.49 -2.12
CA ALA A 31 -21.38 -8.74 -3.15
C ALA A 31 -21.60 -7.47 -3.97
N ARG A 32 -21.44 -7.60 -5.29
CA ARG A 32 -21.51 -6.50 -6.26
C ARG A 32 -22.98 -6.07 -6.45
N ALA A 33 -23.23 -4.76 -6.55
CA ALA A 33 -24.44 -4.26 -7.20
C ALA A 33 -24.27 -4.42 -8.72
N ALA A 34 -25.31 -4.84 -9.44
CA ALA A 34 -25.24 -5.35 -10.82
C ALA A 34 -24.58 -4.39 -11.84
N ASP A 35 -24.49 -3.09 -11.53
CA ASP A 35 -24.06 -2.00 -12.41
C ASP A 35 -22.65 -1.44 -12.13
N HIS A 36 -21.92 -1.97 -11.14
CA HIS A 36 -20.57 -1.46 -10.84
C HIS A 36 -19.52 -2.06 -11.78
N PRO A 37 -18.48 -1.35 -12.24
CA PRO A 37 -17.35 -1.94 -12.98
C PRO A 37 -16.56 -2.96 -12.12
N PRO A 38 -15.78 -3.86 -12.74
CA PRO A 38 -14.94 -4.81 -11.99
C PRO A 38 -13.95 -4.08 -11.08
N SER A 39 -13.75 -4.60 -9.87
CA SER A 39 -12.74 -4.05 -8.95
C SER A 39 -11.34 -4.41 -9.42
N VAL A 40 -10.44 -3.42 -9.43
CA VAL A 40 -8.99 -3.62 -9.62
C VAL A 40 -8.37 -4.40 -8.46
N PHE A 41 -8.98 -4.36 -7.27
CA PHE A 41 -8.60 -5.17 -6.12
C PHE A 41 -9.32 -6.51 -6.16
N LYS A 42 -8.55 -7.60 -6.13
CA LYS A 42 -9.07 -8.98 -6.08
C LYS A 42 -9.09 -9.54 -4.67
N VAL A 43 -8.06 -9.24 -3.89
CA VAL A 43 -7.95 -9.66 -2.48
C VAL A 43 -7.34 -8.53 -1.68
N ILE A 44 -7.93 -8.24 -0.52
CA ILE A 44 -7.47 -7.22 0.40
C ILE A 44 -7.38 -7.84 1.78
N GLY A 45 -6.27 -7.62 2.48
CA GLY A 45 -6.14 -7.84 3.91
C GLY A 45 -5.43 -6.64 4.51
N GLU A 46 -6.04 -5.95 5.48
CA GLU A 46 -5.49 -4.71 6.03
C GLU A 46 -5.24 -4.84 7.53
N LYS A 47 -4.07 -4.33 7.96
CA LYS A 47 -3.63 -4.26 9.36
C LYS A 47 -3.87 -5.57 10.12
N LEU A 48 -3.57 -6.68 9.47
CA LEU A 48 -3.68 -8.01 10.05
C LEU A 48 -2.53 -8.25 11.04
N PRO A 49 -2.78 -8.86 12.21
CA PRO A 49 -1.73 -9.15 13.17
C PRO A 49 -0.77 -10.20 12.62
N TRP A 50 0.54 -10.05 12.86
CA TRP A 50 1.55 -11.00 12.37
C TRP A 50 1.31 -12.46 12.78
N ALA A 51 0.63 -12.70 13.90
CA ALA A 51 0.28 -14.04 14.36
C ALA A 51 -0.58 -14.83 13.33
N CYS A 52 -1.42 -14.16 12.55
CA CYS A 52 -2.26 -14.81 11.53
C CYS A 52 -1.53 -15.07 10.20
N PHE A 53 -0.29 -14.60 10.04
CA PHE A 53 0.41 -14.53 8.75
C PHE A 53 0.48 -15.88 8.02
N SER A 54 0.84 -16.94 8.73
CA SER A 54 0.95 -18.29 8.15
C SER A 54 -0.41 -18.87 7.78
N ALA A 55 -1.46 -18.60 8.57
CA ALA A 55 -2.82 -19.05 8.31
C ALA A 55 -3.39 -18.38 7.05
N VAL A 56 -3.24 -17.05 6.94
CA VAL A 56 -3.69 -16.28 5.77
C VAL A 56 -2.96 -16.70 4.50
N ASN A 57 -1.63 -16.85 4.52
CA ASN A 57 -0.88 -17.34 3.36
C ASN A 57 -1.34 -18.72 2.89
N ARG A 58 -1.59 -19.63 3.85
CA ARG A 58 -2.09 -20.97 3.57
C ARG A 58 -3.49 -20.92 2.97
N HIS A 59 -4.37 -20.09 3.55
CA HIS A 59 -5.73 -19.91 3.08
C HIS A 59 -5.77 -19.41 1.62
N LEU A 60 -5.01 -18.35 1.30
CA LEU A 60 -4.90 -17.88 -0.10
C LEU A 60 -4.39 -18.97 -1.04
N LYS A 61 -3.38 -19.74 -0.62
CA LYS A 61 -2.85 -20.85 -1.41
C LYS A 61 -3.92 -21.93 -1.66
N ASN A 62 -4.67 -22.31 -0.64
CA ASN A 62 -5.71 -23.33 -0.73
C ASN A 62 -6.89 -22.90 -1.61
N GLN A 63 -7.21 -21.60 -1.61
CA GLN A 63 -8.24 -20.99 -2.45
C GLN A 63 -7.77 -20.75 -3.90
N GLY A 64 -6.52 -21.11 -4.25
CA GLY A 64 -5.96 -20.83 -5.57
C GLY A 64 -5.78 -19.33 -5.87
N LEU A 65 -5.81 -18.48 -4.85
CA LEU A 65 -5.73 -17.03 -5.02
C LEU A 65 -4.27 -16.59 -5.26
N PRO A 66 -4.05 -15.54 -6.07
CA PRO A 66 -2.71 -15.00 -6.27
C PRO A 66 -2.10 -14.49 -4.97
N ARG A 67 -0.78 -14.62 -4.86
CA ARG A 67 0.02 -14.17 -3.70
C ARG A 67 1.08 -13.13 -4.10
N THR A 68 0.82 -12.47 -5.22
CA THR A 68 1.60 -11.37 -5.78
C THR A 68 0.75 -10.12 -5.77
N GLY A 69 1.34 -8.99 -5.42
CA GLY A 69 0.63 -7.72 -5.31
C GLY A 69 1.44 -6.70 -4.54
N VAL A 70 0.75 -5.75 -3.91
CA VAL A 70 1.34 -4.72 -3.05
C VAL A 70 1.20 -5.12 -1.59
N TYR A 71 2.19 -4.81 -0.78
CA TYR A 71 2.20 -5.17 0.64
C TYR A 71 2.80 -4.06 1.49
N VAL A 72 2.31 -3.98 2.73
CA VAL A 72 2.68 -2.97 3.71
C VAL A 72 2.96 -3.64 5.04
N ALA A 73 4.05 -3.29 5.70
CA ALA A 73 4.32 -3.68 7.08
C ALA A 73 4.16 -2.46 7.99
N HIS A 74 3.45 -2.63 9.10
CA HIS A 74 3.09 -1.57 10.03
C HIS A 74 3.68 -1.81 11.42
N ASP A 75 3.94 -0.75 12.15
CA ASP A 75 4.30 -0.82 13.57
C ASP A 75 3.08 -1.03 14.48
N ALA A 76 3.30 -1.03 15.80
CA ALA A 76 2.25 -1.21 16.81
C ALA A 76 1.17 -0.12 16.82
N LEU A 77 1.47 1.07 16.30
CA LEU A 77 0.52 2.17 16.17
C LEU A 77 -0.24 2.12 14.83
N GLY A 78 0.10 1.16 13.97
CA GLY A 78 -0.51 0.98 12.66
C GLY A 78 0.08 1.88 11.58
N TYR A 79 1.20 2.58 11.86
CA TYR A 79 1.88 3.40 10.87
C TYR A 79 2.64 2.51 9.88
N PRO A 80 2.55 2.79 8.57
CA PRO A 80 3.30 2.05 7.57
C PRO A 80 4.80 2.33 7.72
N ARG A 81 5.60 1.28 7.90
CA ARG A 81 7.06 1.40 7.99
C ARG A 81 7.78 0.87 6.76
N TYR A 82 7.14 -0.05 6.04
CA TYR A 82 7.66 -0.62 4.81
C TYR A 82 6.52 -0.84 3.82
N VAL A 83 6.74 -0.50 2.55
CA VAL A 83 5.82 -0.76 1.43
C VAL A 83 6.62 -1.35 0.28
N GLY A 84 6.09 -2.39 -0.35
CA GLY A 84 6.70 -3.00 -1.52
C GLY A 84 5.69 -3.72 -2.41
N ARG A 85 6.17 -4.23 -3.56
CA ARG A 85 5.39 -5.07 -4.48
C ARG A 85 6.09 -6.37 -4.85
N GLY A 86 5.34 -7.32 -5.41
CA GLY A 86 5.83 -8.64 -5.84
C GLY A 86 5.28 -9.77 -4.97
N LYS A 87 6.08 -10.82 -4.73
CA LYS A 87 5.68 -11.98 -3.91
C LYS A 87 5.44 -11.55 -2.45
N ILE A 88 4.17 -11.39 -2.08
CA ILE A 88 3.72 -10.73 -0.84
C ILE A 88 4.34 -11.39 0.40
N PHE A 89 4.02 -12.66 0.64
CA PHE A 89 4.39 -13.33 1.89
C PHE A 89 5.92 -13.56 2.04
N PRO A 90 6.66 -14.02 1.02
CA PRO A 90 8.12 -14.15 1.16
C PRO A 90 8.80 -12.81 1.48
N ARG A 91 8.37 -11.72 0.85
CA ARG A 91 8.96 -10.39 1.06
C ARG A 91 8.63 -9.82 2.45
N LEU A 92 7.36 -9.87 2.84
CA LEU A 92 6.92 -9.48 4.17
C LEU A 92 7.69 -10.26 5.25
N ARG A 93 7.77 -11.59 5.12
CA ARG A 93 8.50 -12.45 6.07
C ARG A 93 9.98 -12.08 6.17
N SER A 94 10.62 -11.78 5.04
CA SER A 94 12.03 -11.35 5.03
C SER A 94 12.21 -10.06 5.86
N HIS A 95 11.35 -9.06 5.66
CA HIS A 95 11.42 -7.81 6.44
C HIS A 95 11.13 -8.01 7.93
N LYS A 96 10.14 -8.85 8.27
CA LYS A 96 9.83 -9.19 9.66
C LYS A 96 10.98 -9.90 10.39
N LYS A 97 11.74 -10.76 9.69
CA LYS A 97 12.92 -11.43 10.27
C LYS A 97 14.01 -10.44 10.67
N VAL A 98 14.23 -9.40 9.85
CA VAL A 98 15.23 -8.36 10.14
C VAL A 98 14.78 -7.45 11.29
N ARG A 99 13.46 -7.26 11.45
CA ARG A 99 12.87 -6.35 12.44
C ARG A 99 11.71 -6.99 13.20
N PRO A 100 11.98 -7.96 14.09
CA PRO A 100 10.95 -8.73 14.75
C PRO A 100 10.11 -7.90 15.72
N ASN A 101 10.62 -6.84 16.33
CA ASN A 101 9.88 -6.10 17.36
C ASN A 101 9.23 -4.80 16.85
N GLU A 102 9.64 -4.32 15.68
CA GLU A 102 9.18 -3.04 15.12
C GLU A 102 7.93 -3.16 14.25
N LEU A 103 7.58 -4.39 13.82
CA LEU A 103 6.45 -4.64 12.92
C LEU A 103 5.37 -5.46 13.62
N ALA A 104 4.21 -4.86 13.87
CA ALA A 104 3.09 -5.49 14.58
C ALA A 104 1.97 -5.99 13.64
N TYR A 105 1.75 -5.28 12.53
CA TYR A 105 0.71 -5.63 11.56
C TYR A 105 1.25 -5.67 10.13
N PHE A 106 0.48 -6.30 9.24
CA PHE A 106 0.73 -6.30 7.81
C PHE A 106 -0.56 -6.07 7.02
N SER A 107 -0.43 -5.41 5.87
CA SER A 107 -1.49 -5.28 4.88
C SER A 107 -1.02 -5.81 3.54
N PHE A 108 -1.94 -6.29 2.71
CA PHE A 108 -1.65 -6.72 1.35
C PHE A 108 -2.84 -6.50 0.42
N TYR A 109 -2.52 -6.26 -0.84
CA TYR A 109 -3.46 -5.97 -1.91
C TYR A 109 -3.06 -6.79 -3.13
N VAL A 110 -3.87 -7.80 -3.46
CA VAL A 110 -3.79 -8.51 -4.75
C VAL A 110 -4.62 -7.70 -5.74
N VAL A 111 -3.99 -7.27 -6.82
CA VAL A 111 -4.57 -6.34 -7.79
C VAL A 111 -4.40 -6.88 -9.20
N ASP A 112 -5.19 -6.37 -10.13
CA ASP A 112 -5.03 -6.66 -11.54
C ASP A 112 -3.62 -6.31 -12.04
N ALA A 113 -3.12 -7.11 -12.98
CA ALA A 113 -1.79 -6.95 -13.53
C ALA A 113 -1.61 -5.55 -14.14
N GLY A 114 -0.50 -4.90 -13.81
CA GLY A 114 -0.17 -3.55 -14.30
C GLY A 114 -0.46 -2.46 -13.27
N HIS A 115 -1.33 -2.71 -12.30
CA HIS A 115 -1.69 -1.72 -11.26
C HIS A 115 -0.79 -1.78 -10.02
N GLU A 116 0.06 -2.80 -9.87
CA GLU A 116 0.90 -2.95 -8.68
C GLU A 116 1.87 -1.78 -8.49
N ARG A 117 2.43 -1.28 -9.61
CA ARG A 117 3.38 -0.17 -9.58
C ARG A 117 2.70 1.14 -9.17
N ASP A 118 1.50 1.39 -9.66
CA ASP A 118 0.73 2.60 -9.33
C ASP A 118 0.33 2.61 -7.88
N ILE A 119 -0.23 1.50 -7.40
CA ILE A 119 -0.70 1.37 -6.03
C ILE A 119 0.48 1.42 -5.06
N GLU A 120 1.60 0.75 -5.36
CA GLU A 120 2.83 0.88 -4.57
C GLU A 120 3.29 2.36 -4.53
N THR A 121 3.33 3.04 -5.68
CA THR A 121 3.81 4.42 -5.77
C THR A 121 2.92 5.38 -4.98
N LEU A 122 1.59 5.23 -5.07
CA LEU A 122 0.64 6.00 -4.29
C LEU A 122 0.81 5.76 -2.80
N LEU A 123 0.82 4.51 -2.35
CA LEU A 123 1.02 4.17 -0.93
C LEU A 123 2.34 4.71 -0.39
N ILE A 124 3.41 4.65 -1.18
CA ILE A 124 4.72 5.18 -0.78
C ILE A 124 4.66 6.70 -0.59
N ARG A 125 4.02 7.43 -1.51
CA ARG A 125 3.95 8.89 -1.44
C ARG A 125 3.00 9.39 -0.36
N THR A 126 1.87 8.72 -0.14
CA THR A 126 0.92 9.08 0.94
C THR A 126 1.52 8.81 2.32
N ALA A 127 2.26 7.70 2.48
CA ALA A 127 2.92 7.38 3.74
C ALA A 127 4.22 8.17 3.97
N GLY A 128 4.86 8.66 2.90
CA GLY A 128 5.94 9.64 2.88
C GLY A 128 6.95 9.49 4.03
N PRO A 129 7.04 10.48 4.95
CA PRO A 129 8.05 10.50 6.03
C PRO A 129 7.94 9.35 7.03
N LEU A 130 6.80 8.65 7.10
CA LEU A 130 6.56 7.57 8.07
C LEU A 130 7.22 6.23 7.68
N LEU A 131 7.61 6.08 6.41
CA LEU A 131 8.11 4.83 5.82
C LEU A 131 9.54 4.51 6.22
N ASP A 132 9.78 4.32 7.51
CA ASP A 132 11.12 4.36 8.09
C ASP A 132 12.12 3.40 7.47
N PHE A 133 11.63 2.36 6.80
CA PHE A 133 12.43 1.27 6.25
C PHE A 133 12.57 1.30 4.73
N ASN A 134 11.92 2.24 4.04
CA ASN A 134 11.99 2.37 2.58
C ASN A 134 13.08 3.34 2.14
N ASN A 135 14.29 3.22 2.71
CA ASN A 135 15.36 4.23 2.61
C ASN A 135 15.80 4.57 1.17
N ARG A 136 15.61 3.66 0.20
CA ARG A 136 15.90 3.94 -1.23
C ARG A 136 14.82 4.76 -1.94
N LYS A 137 13.58 4.75 -1.43
CA LYS A 137 12.41 5.41 -2.03
C LYS A 137 11.92 6.62 -1.21
N LYS A 138 12.43 6.79 0.02
CA LYS A 138 12.25 8.00 0.82
C LYS A 138 12.89 9.20 0.13
N ARG A 139 12.15 10.30 0.04
CA ARG A 139 12.70 11.66 -0.02
C ARG A 139 12.11 12.39 1.18
N VAL A 140 12.97 12.84 2.08
CA VAL A 140 12.60 13.37 3.42
C VAL A 140 12.05 14.80 3.34
N ALA A 141 12.05 15.41 2.15
CA ALA A 141 11.73 16.82 1.94
C ALA A 141 10.46 17.02 1.10
N ILE A 142 10.10 18.29 0.86
CA ILE A 142 9.06 18.73 -0.08
C ILE A 142 9.26 18.22 -1.51
N GLU A 143 10.35 17.53 -1.84
CA GLU A 143 10.73 17.08 -3.17
C GLU A 143 9.66 16.20 -3.83
N VAL A 144 9.43 16.45 -5.13
CA VAL A 144 8.54 15.62 -5.93
C VAL A 144 9.19 14.24 -6.18
N GLY A 145 8.40 13.17 -6.16
CA GLY A 145 8.89 11.85 -6.59
C GLY A 145 9.09 11.80 -8.11
N ARG A 146 9.83 10.80 -8.61
CA ARG A 146 10.19 10.76 -10.04
C ARG A 146 8.97 10.42 -10.92
N LEU A 147 8.78 11.15 -12.02
CA LEU A 147 7.68 10.89 -12.96
C LEU A 147 7.79 9.52 -13.66
N ARG A 148 9.01 9.04 -13.90
CA ARG A 148 9.27 7.71 -14.49
C ARG A 148 8.81 6.52 -13.65
N ASP A 149 8.38 6.76 -12.42
CA ASP A 149 7.84 5.71 -11.55
C ASP A 149 6.37 5.38 -11.92
N TYR A 150 5.70 6.21 -12.73
CA TYR A 150 4.35 5.99 -13.25
C TYR A 150 4.37 5.33 -14.64
N PRO A 151 3.40 4.47 -14.99
CA PRO A 151 3.22 3.87 -16.31
C PRO A 151 2.76 4.91 -17.34
N GLY A 152 3.08 4.70 -18.61
CA GLY A 152 2.62 5.56 -19.70
C GLY A 152 1.27 5.09 -20.29
N PRO A 153 0.49 5.98 -20.92
CA PRO A 153 0.65 7.45 -20.95
C PRO A 153 0.06 8.10 -19.68
N THR A 154 0.90 8.74 -18.87
CA THR A 154 0.47 9.53 -17.69
C THR A 154 0.67 11.01 -17.96
N LEU A 155 -0.42 11.79 -17.86
CA LEU A 155 -0.35 13.25 -17.82
C LEU A 155 0.17 13.69 -16.43
N PHE A 156 1.04 14.70 -16.39
CA PHE A 156 1.62 15.18 -15.14
C PHE A 156 1.61 16.70 -15.04
N TYR A 157 1.63 17.19 -13.80
CA TYR A 157 1.86 18.60 -13.47
C TYR A 157 3.10 18.66 -12.56
N GLU A 158 4.11 19.45 -12.94
CA GLU A 158 5.37 19.59 -12.19
C GLU A 158 5.55 21.04 -11.73
N ARG A 159 6.04 21.21 -10.50
CA ARG A 159 6.44 22.53 -9.99
C ARG A 159 7.90 22.81 -10.40
N HIS A 160 8.16 23.99 -10.95
CA HIS A 160 9.51 24.45 -11.24
C HIS A 160 9.91 25.58 -10.29
N ARG A 161 11.13 25.52 -9.74
CA ARG A 161 11.67 26.65 -8.98
C ARG A 161 11.96 27.78 -9.96
N ARG A 162 11.30 28.94 -9.81
CA ARG A 162 11.73 30.16 -10.49
C ARG A 162 13.14 30.49 -10.00
N LYS A 163 14.13 30.52 -10.90
CA LYS A 163 15.44 31.11 -10.59
C LYS A 163 15.20 32.57 -10.23
N GLY A 164 15.51 32.97 -9.00
CA GLY A 164 15.52 34.39 -8.65
C GLY A 164 16.52 35.13 -9.55
N LYS A 165 16.23 36.38 -9.91
CA LYS A 165 17.21 37.24 -10.58
C LYS A 165 18.49 37.27 -9.73
N ARG A 166 19.64 36.91 -10.30
CA ARG A 166 20.93 37.18 -9.65
C ARG A 166 20.98 38.69 -9.40
N ARG A 167 21.01 39.09 -8.13
CA ARG A 167 21.29 40.47 -7.77
C ARG A 167 22.74 40.72 -8.20
N ILE A 168 22.93 41.48 -9.28
CA ILE A 168 24.25 41.99 -9.63
C ILE A 168 24.61 42.95 -8.49
N VAL A 169 25.54 42.53 -7.64
CA VAL A 169 26.17 43.44 -6.68
C VAL A 169 27.18 44.24 -7.48
N SER A 170 26.82 45.46 -7.89
CA SER A 170 27.79 46.42 -8.39
C SER A 170 28.77 46.71 -7.25
N LYS A 171 30.05 46.37 -7.44
CA LYS A 171 31.13 46.88 -6.60
C LYS A 171 31.04 48.40 -6.61
N ALA A 172 30.87 49.02 -5.44
CA ALA A 172 31.11 50.45 -5.31
C ALA A 172 32.59 50.69 -5.66
N ALA A 173 32.83 51.57 -6.62
CA ALA A 173 34.17 52.04 -6.95
C ALA A 173 34.74 52.76 -5.71
N SER A 174 35.96 52.37 -5.33
CA SER A 174 36.87 53.17 -4.51
C SER A 174 37.88 53.80 -5.44
#